data_AF-A0A0K1QK82-F1
#
_entry.id   AF-A0A0K1QK82-F1
#
_cell.length_a   1.000
_cell.length_b   1.000
_cell.length_c   1.000
_cell.angle_alpha   90.00
_cell.angle_beta   90.00
_cell.angle_gamma   90.00
#
_symmetry.space_group_name_H-M   'P 1'
#
loop_
_entity.id
_entity.type
_entity.pdbx_description
1 polymer ?
#
loop_
_entity_poly.entity_id
_entity_poly.type
_entity_poly.pdbx_seq_one_letter_code
_entity_poly.pdbx_strand_id
1 'polypeptide(L)' 'MTRRITLNLDLNENDLDALQVVLANPAAIARSVAPNDPREQIRIVDVLAEIAGGVTEALAHAMANSIDKQVSSSEEGRGR' A
#
# COMPACT_ATOMS: atom_id res chain seq x y z
N MET A 1 -3.04 -23.65 -2.65
CA MET A 1 -1.66 -23.26 -3.04
C MET A 1 -1.57 -21.74 -2.95
N THR A 2 -0.51 -21.20 -2.33
CA THR A 2 -0.31 -19.75 -2.18
C THR A 2 0.90 -19.33 -3.01
N ARG A 3 0.81 -18.20 -3.70
CA ARG A 3 1.91 -17.63 -4.48
C ARG A 3 2.21 -16.23 -3.92
N ARG A 4 3.48 -15.98 -3.63
CA ARG A 4 3.93 -14.62 -3.30
C ARG A 4 4.28 -13.90 -4.60
N ILE A 5 3.72 -12.71 -4.77
CA ILE A 5 4.02 -11.81 -5.89
C ILE A 5 4.68 -10.54 -5.34
N THR A 6 5.49 -9.89 -6.17
CA THR A 6 6.10 -8.60 -5.85
C THR A 6 5.57 -7.58 -6.84
N LEU A 7 5.07 -6.45 -6.31
CA LEU A 7 4.53 -5.35 -7.10
C LEU A 7 5.47 -4.16 -6.97
N ASN A 8 5.91 -3.62 -8.10
CA ASN A 8 6.62 -2.35 -8.17
C ASN A 8 5.64 -1.35 -8.77
N LEU A 9 5.22 -0.37 -7.97
CA LEU A 9 4.27 0.67 -8.36
C LEU A 9 4.96 2.03 -8.25
N ASP A 10 5.08 2.72 -9.37
CA ASP A 10 5.52 4.12 -9.41
C ASP A 10 4.27 5.00 -9.33
N LEU A 11 3.96 5.48 -8.12
CA LEU A 11 2.77 6.31 -7.86
C LEU A 11 3.21 7.73 -7.53
N ASN A 12 2.52 8.72 -8.12
CA ASN A 12 2.55 10.08 -7.58
C ASN A 12 1.60 10.19 -6.37
N GLU A 13 1.60 11.35 -5.71
CA GLU A 13 0.77 11.59 -4.52
C GLU A 13 -0.73 11.38 -4.79
N ASN A 14 -1.24 11.85 -5.93
CA ASN A 14 -2.66 11.70 -6.28
C ASN A 14 -3.04 10.23 -6.53
N ASP A 15 -2.16 9.48 -7.18
CA ASP A 15 -2.39 8.06 -7.46
C ASP A 15 -2.30 7.22 -6.18
N LEU A 16 -1.41 7.61 -5.26
CA LEU A 16 -1.30 7.00 -3.94
C LEU A 16 -2.56 7.27 -3.10
N ASP A 17 -3.08 8.49 -3.12
CA ASP A 17 -4.33 8.85 -2.43
C ASP A 17 -5.51 8.09 -3.02
N ALA A 18 -5.59 8.00 -4.35
CA ALA A 18 -6.61 7.21 -5.03
C ALA A 18 -6.54 5.73 -4.63
N LEU A 19 -5.33 5.16 -4.56
CA LEU A 19 -5.12 3.78 -4.11
C LEU A 19 -5.57 3.58 -2.65
N GLN A 20 -5.25 4.51 -1.75
CA GLN A 20 -5.72 4.45 -0.36
C GLN A 20 -7.25 4.48 -0.26
N VAL A 21 -7.92 5.32 -1.06
CA VAL A 21 -9.39 5.38 -1.10
C VAL A 21 -10.00 4.06 -1.57
N VAL A 22 -9.43 3.45 -2.62
CA VAL A 22 -9.86 2.13 -3.11
C VAL A 22 -9.72 1.07 -2.00
N LEU A 23 -8.59 1.06 -1.31
CA LEU A 23 -8.29 0.07 -0.28
C LEU A 23 -9.01 0.31 1.05
N ALA A 24 -9.58 1.50 1.28
CA ALA A 24 -10.31 1.84 2.51
C ALA A 24 -11.64 1.08 2.69
N ASN A 25 -12.27 0.62 1.59
CA ASN A 25 -13.53 -0.13 1.66
C ASN A 25 -13.57 -1.31 0.68
N PRO A 26 -12.82 -2.38 0.96
CA PRO A 26 -12.73 -3.53 0.06
C PRO A 26 -14.07 -4.27 -0.09
N ALA A 27 -14.93 -4.21 0.94
CA ALA A 27 -16.25 -4.83 0.89
C ALA A 27 -17.18 -4.16 -0.13
N ALA A 28 -17.09 -2.85 -0.32
CA ALA A 28 -17.86 -2.14 -1.34
C ALA A 28 -17.42 -2.57 -2.75
N ILE A 29 -16.11 -2.71 -2.98
CA ILE A 29 -15.56 -3.17 -4.26
C ILE A 29 -15.98 -4.62 -4.53
N ALA A 30 -15.84 -5.50 -3.54
CA ALA A 30 -16.24 -6.90 -3.66
C ALA A 30 -17.72 -7.05 -4.05
N ARG A 31 -18.63 -6.32 -3.39
CA ARG A 31 -20.06 -6.31 -3.74
C ARG A 31 -20.33 -5.79 -5.15
N SER A 32 -19.54 -4.82 -5.62
CA SER A 32 -19.66 -4.29 -6.99
C SER A 32 -19.18 -5.28 -8.05
N VAL A 33 -18.09 -6.02 -7.77
CA VAL A 33 -17.45 -6.93 -8.73
C VAL A 33 -18.18 -8.27 -8.80
N ALA A 34 -18.62 -8.80 -7.66
CA ALA A 34 -19.22 -10.13 -7.57
C ALA A 34 -20.57 -10.10 -6.82
N PRO A 35 -21.58 -9.34 -7.26
CA PRO A 35 -22.79 -9.05 -6.48
C PRO A 35 -23.56 -10.28 -6.02
N ASN A 36 -23.52 -11.37 -6.81
CA ASN A 36 -24.27 -12.60 -6.55
C ASN A 36 -23.38 -13.79 -6.13
N ASP A 37 -22.08 -13.57 -5.89
CA ASP A 37 -21.16 -14.62 -5.46
C ASP A 37 -20.47 -14.25 -4.15
N PRO A 38 -21.05 -14.63 -2.99
CA PRO A 38 -20.47 -14.36 -1.68
C PRO A 38 -19.09 -14.96 -1.49
N ARG A 39 -18.77 -16.08 -2.16
CA ARG A 39 -17.45 -16.71 -2.03
C ARG A 39 -16.41 -15.90 -2.76
N GLU A 40 -16.74 -15.40 -3.95
CA GLU A 40 -15.86 -14.51 -4.69
C GLU A 40 -15.71 -13.15 -4.00
N GLN A 41 -16.78 -12.62 -3.39
CA GLN A 41 -16.69 -11.41 -2.57
C GLN A 41 -15.67 -11.55 -1.44
N ILE A 42 -15.70 -12.67 -0.69
CA ILE A 42 -14.73 -12.94 0.39
C ILE A 42 -13.31 -12.94 -0.17
N ARG A 43 -13.06 -13.64 -1.29
CA ARG A 43 -11.73 -13.68 -1.91
C ARG A 43 -11.24 -12.29 -2.32
N ILE A 44 -12.11 -11.46 -2.89
CA ILE A 44 -11.76 -10.09 -3.29
C ILE A 44 -11.42 -9.25 -2.05
N VAL A 45 -12.20 -9.36 -0.98
CA VAL A 45 -11.92 -8.66 0.28
C VAL A 45 -10.55 -9.07 0.83
N ASP A 46 -10.26 -10.36 0.87
CA ASP A 46 -8.98 -10.89 1.37
C ASP A 46 -7.80 -10.37 0.55
N VAL A 47 -7.91 -10.36 -0.79
CA VAL A 47 -6.86 -9.83 -1.67
C VAL A 47 -6.64 -8.33 -1.45
N LEU A 48 -7.71 -7.54 -1.36
CA LEU A 48 -7.59 -6.10 -1.16
C LEU A 48 -7.05 -5.77 0.24
N ALA A 49 -7.39 -6.55 1.25
CA ALA A 49 -6.84 -6.42 2.59
C ALA A 49 -5.32 -6.72 2.62
N GLU A 50 -4.87 -7.76 1.91
CA GLU A 50 -3.45 -8.08 1.77
C GLU A 50 -2.69 -6.93 1.07
N ILE A 51 -3.26 -6.37 -0.01
CA ILE A 51 -2.67 -5.22 -0.71
C ILE A 51 -2.61 -4.00 0.23
N ALA A 52 -3.65 -3.73 1.00
CA ALA A 52 -3.67 -2.63 1.97
C ALA A 52 -2.58 -2.77 3.03
N GLY A 53 -2.36 -3.99 3.53
CA GLY A 53 -1.25 -4.31 4.43
C GLY A 53 0.11 -4.00 3.79
N GLY A 54 0.35 -4.54 2.59
CA GLY A 54 1.61 -4.32 1.87
C GLY A 54 1.88 -2.86 1.52
N VAL A 55 0.85 -2.10 1.15
CA VAL A 55 0.97 -0.65 0.89
C VAL A 55 1.31 0.11 2.17
N THR A 56 0.66 -0.22 3.28
CA THR A 56 0.93 0.41 4.59
C THR A 56 2.38 0.16 5.02
N GLU A 57 2.86 -1.08 4.87
CA GLU A 57 4.25 -1.43 5.17
C GLU A 57 5.24 -0.68 4.29
N ALA A 58 4.98 -0.62 2.97
CA ALA A 58 5.83 0.09 2.02
C ALA A 58 5.92 1.60 2.33
N LEU A 59 4.80 2.23 2.70
CA LEU A 59 4.78 3.65 3.09
C LEU A 59 5.56 3.89 4.39
N ALA A 60 5.39 3.03 5.39
CA ALA A 60 6.14 3.11 6.64
C ALA A 60 7.66 3.00 6.39
N HIS A 61 8.08 2.11 5.50
CA HIS A 61 9.49 1.96 5.10
C HIS A 61 10.01 3.18 4.35
N ALA A 62 9.21 3.75 3.44
CA ALA A 62 9.58 4.97 2.72
C ALA A 62 9.76 6.17 3.67
N MET A 63 8.91 6.29 4.68
CA MET A 63 9.02 7.33 5.73
C MET A 63 10.24 7.11 6.63
N ALA A 64 10.54 5.87 7.04
CA ALA A 64 11.73 5.58 7.83
C ALA A 64 13.02 5.94 7.07
N ASN A 65 13.10 5.56 5.80
CA ASN A 65 14.26 5.84 4.95
C ASN A 65 14.47 7.34 4.69
N SER A 66 13.40 8.14 4.62
CA SER A 66 13.51 9.59 4.42
C SER A 66 14.03 10.30 5.68
N ILE A 67 13.68 9.82 6.88
CA ILE A 67 14.19 10.31 8.16
C ILE A 67 15.70 10.03 8.27
N ASP A 68 16.15 8.81 8.03
CA ASP A 68 17.57 8.44 8.11
C ASP A 68 18.45 9.25 7.15
N LYS A 69 17.92 9.58 5.97
CA LYS A 69 18.62 10.41 4.97
C LYS A 69 18.72 11.89 5.40
N GLN A 70 17.76 12.41 6.15
CA GLN A 70 17.81 13.78 6.68
C GLN A 70 18.77 13.92 7.86
N VAL A 71 18.90 12.88 8.70
CA VAL A 71 19.84 12.86 9.83
C VAL A 71 21.29 12.82 9.34
N SER A 72 21.61 11.92 8.40
CA SER A 72 22.97 11.78 7.84
C SER A 72 23.46 13.04 7.10
N SER A 73 22.59 13.69 6.32
CA SER A 73 22.94 14.94 5.62
C SER A 73 23.15 16.14 6.55
N SER A 74 22.55 16.13 7.75
CA SER A 74 22.72 17.19 8.75
C SER A 74 24.04 17.09 9.53
N GLU A 75 24.63 15.89 9.61
CA GLU A 75 25.91 15.65 10.30
C GLU A 75 27.12 16.02 9.42
N GLU A 76 27.04 15.84 8.10
CA GLU A 76 28.11 16.23 7.17
C GLU A 76 28.27 17.75 6.99
N GLY A 77 27.20 18.53 7.22
CA GLY A 77 27.21 19.99 7.09
C GLY A 77 27.76 20.76 8.29
N ARG A 78 27.90 20.12 9.46
CA ARG A 78 28.38 20.77 10.71
C ARG A 78 29.87 20.58 10.97
N GLY A 79 30.58 19.86 10.10
CA GLY A 79 32.01 19.57 10.20
C GLY A 79 32.93 20.44 9.34
N ARG A 80 32.47 21.59 8.82
CA ARG A 80 33.27 22.53 8.01
C ARG A 80 33.30 23.92 8.61
#